data_AF-A0A544TDJ1-F1
#
_entry.id   AF-A0A544TDJ1-F1
#
_cell.length_a   1.000
_cell.length_b   1.000
_cell.length_c   1.000
_cell.angle_alpha   90.00
_cell.angle_beta   90.00
_cell.angle_gamma   90.00
#
_symmetry.space_group_name_H-M   'P 1'
#
loop_
_entity.id
_entity.type
_entity.pdbx_description
1 polymer ?
#
loop_
_entity_poly.entity_id
_entity_poly.type
_entity_poly.pdbx_seq_one_letter_code
_entity_poly.pdbx_strand_id
1 'polypeptide(L)'
;MSFMTGLMVTEPKQAVEFWIFGVNGRSGAVQYAMLSPSLRKQSRSKFEQTHWITGQSSPSVRNFRFTKEEKLSESKMRYTVNYDLWASYGDFGGGQKIIIVEKNLEPFKEYWFISSITTKYNQWEAFTPAETVLK
;
A
#
# COMPACT_ATOMS: atom_id res chain seq x y z
N MET A 1 9.72 -16.07 20.18
CA MET A 1 10.19 -14.73 19.72
C MET A 1 9.71 -14.54 18.30
N SER A 2 8.73 -13.66 18.06
CA SER A 2 8.15 -13.47 16.73
C SER A 2 8.89 -12.35 16.00
N PHE A 3 9.48 -12.67 14.84
CA PHE A 3 10.21 -11.79 13.91
C PHE A 3 9.35 -10.66 13.30
N MET A 4 8.18 -10.33 13.86
CA MET A 4 7.15 -9.48 13.26
C MET A 4 7.16 -8.00 13.71
N THR A 5 8.20 -7.53 14.40
CA THR A 5 8.28 -6.14 14.90
C THR A 5 9.01 -5.16 13.98
N GLY A 6 9.47 -5.61 12.79
CA GLY A 6 10.41 -4.84 11.95
C GLY A 6 9.92 -3.46 11.45
N LEU A 7 8.60 -3.24 11.34
CA LEU A 7 8.02 -1.91 11.09
C LEU A 7 6.66 -1.80 11.79
N MET A 8 6.65 -1.35 13.04
CA MET A 8 5.44 -0.89 13.72
C MET A 8 5.43 0.64 13.69
N VAL A 9 4.48 1.21 12.95
CA VAL A 9 4.33 2.67 12.83
C VAL A 9 3.27 3.17 13.79
N THR A 10 3.56 4.24 14.51
CA THR A 10 2.64 4.86 15.49
C THR A 10 1.74 5.90 14.85
N GLU A 11 2.13 6.43 13.69
CA GLU A 11 1.33 7.37 12.91
C GLU A 11 0.60 6.66 11.76
N PRO A 12 -0.71 6.90 11.56
CA PRO A 12 -1.49 6.23 10.52
C PRO A 12 -0.95 6.48 9.11
N LYS A 13 -0.47 7.70 8.84
CA LYS A 13 0.05 8.11 7.55
C LYS A 13 1.34 7.36 7.16
N GLN A 14 2.18 7.06 8.14
CA GLN A 14 3.44 6.35 7.91
C GLN A 14 3.21 4.96 7.32
N ALA A 15 2.10 4.28 7.66
CA ALA A 15 1.78 2.98 7.06
C ALA A 15 1.64 3.09 5.53
N VAL A 16 1.01 4.17 5.06
CA VAL A 16 0.84 4.46 3.64
C VAL A 16 2.16 4.87 3.00
N GLU A 17 2.95 5.69 3.68
CA GLU A 17 4.27 6.14 3.18
C GLU A 17 5.25 4.98 3.01
N PHE A 18 5.31 4.04 3.96
CA PHE A 18 6.14 2.85 3.82
C PHE A 18 5.63 1.91 2.73
N TRP A 19 4.31 1.79 2.58
CA TRP A 19 3.76 1.03 1.46
C TRP A 19 4.17 1.64 0.11
N ILE A 20 4.04 2.96 -0.05
CA ILE A 20 4.52 3.71 -1.24
C ILE A 20 6.02 3.51 -1.45
N PHE A 21 6.82 3.58 -0.38
CA PHE A 21 8.26 3.31 -0.44
C PHE A 21 8.55 1.90 -0.96
N GLY A 22 7.80 0.90 -0.49
CA GLY A 22 7.87 -0.46 -0.99
C GLY A 22 7.46 -0.58 -2.45
N VAL A 23 6.48 0.20 -2.93
CA VAL A 23 6.11 0.22 -4.36
C VAL A 23 7.23 0.79 -5.21
N ASN A 24 7.78 1.95 -4.84
CA ASN A 24 8.87 2.60 -5.56
C ASN A 24 10.16 1.76 -5.56
N GLY A 25 10.45 1.10 -4.43
CA GLY A 25 11.59 0.21 -4.26
C GLY A 25 11.36 -1.22 -4.76
N ARG A 26 10.18 -1.51 -5.34
CA ARG A 26 9.77 -2.84 -5.80
C ARG A 26 9.87 -3.95 -4.75
N SER A 27 9.73 -3.56 -3.49
CA SER A 27 9.85 -4.43 -2.32
C SER A 27 8.48 -4.83 -1.80
N GLY A 28 8.07 -6.04 -2.17
CA GLY A 28 6.84 -6.65 -1.66
C GLY A 28 6.93 -6.95 -0.17
N ALA A 29 8.13 -7.20 0.37
CA ALA A 29 8.32 -7.41 1.80
C ALA A 29 7.95 -6.16 2.63
N VAL A 30 8.37 -4.96 2.18
CA VAL A 30 8.01 -3.69 2.83
C VAL A 30 6.50 -3.44 2.73
N GLN A 31 5.92 -3.64 1.55
CA GLN A 31 4.47 -3.49 1.37
C GLN A 31 3.69 -4.44 2.28
N TYR A 32 4.08 -5.72 2.30
CA TYR A 32 3.45 -6.76 3.11
C TYR A 32 3.57 -6.50 4.62
N ALA A 33 4.68 -5.92 5.06
CA ALA A 33 4.87 -5.51 6.44
C ALA A 33 3.87 -4.43 6.88
N MET A 34 3.32 -3.62 5.97
CA MET A 34 2.32 -2.60 6.31
C MET A 34 0.88 -3.13 6.35
N LEU A 35 0.63 -4.36 5.90
CA LEU A 35 -0.73 -4.89 5.78
C LEU A 35 -1.27 -5.45 7.11
N SER A 36 -2.60 -5.39 7.27
CA SER A 36 -3.31 -6.04 8.37
C SER A 36 -3.11 -7.56 8.36
N PRO A 37 -3.29 -8.26 9.50
CA PRO A 37 -3.22 -9.72 9.53
C PRO A 37 -4.14 -10.41 8.52
N SER A 38 -5.35 -9.88 8.31
CA SER A 38 -6.31 -10.41 7.34
C SER A 38 -5.83 -10.20 5.91
N LEU A 39 -5.35 -9.01 5.57
CA LEU A 39 -4.90 -8.67 4.22
C LEU A 39 -3.59 -9.40 3.87
N ARG A 40 -2.69 -9.58 4.85
CA ARG A 40 -1.52 -10.47 4.75
C ARG A 40 -1.93 -11.89 4.39
N LYS A 41 -2.86 -12.49 5.13
CA LYS A 41 -3.35 -13.86 4.87
C LYS A 41 -3.93 -14.01 3.47
N GLN A 42 -4.67 -13.01 2.99
CA GLN A 42 -5.32 -13.04 1.67
C GLN A 42 -4.33 -12.85 0.51
N SER A 43 -3.28 -12.04 0.69
CA SER A 43 -2.36 -11.66 -0.38
C SER A 43 -1.05 -12.43 -0.39
N ARG A 44 -0.72 -13.17 0.68
CA ARG A 44 0.57 -13.86 0.86
C ARG A 44 0.97 -14.72 -0.34
N SER A 45 0.08 -15.58 -0.83
CA SER A 45 0.40 -16.48 -1.94
C SER A 45 0.81 -15.72 -3.20
N LYS A 46 0.17 -14.57 -3.48
CA LYS A 46 0.52 -13.72 -4.61
C LYS A 46 1.88 -13.04 -4.42
N PHE A 47 2.20 -12.56 -3.21
CA PHE A 47 3.55 -12.05 -2.92
C PHE A 47 4.62 -13.14 -3.08
N GLU A 48 4.35 -14.37 -2.63
CA GLU A 48 5.27 -15.50 -2.77
C GLU A 48 5.47 -15.88 -4.26
N GLN A 49 4.39 -15.88 -5.05
CA GLN A 49 4.43 -16.14 -6.50
C GLN A 49 5.26 -15.10 -7.28
N THR A 50 5.27 -13.84 -6.83
CA THR A 50 6.11 -12.81 -7.44
C THR A 50 7.51 -12.73 -6.83
N HIS A 51 7.91 -13.72 -6.02
CA HIS A 51 9.18 -13.75 -5.29
C HIS A 51 9.41 -12.49 -4.46
N TRP A 52 8.34 -11.91 -3.90
CA TRP A 52 8.35 -10.66 -3.13
C TRP A 52 8.79 -9.43 -3.93
N ILE A 53 8.88 -9.53 -5.25
CA ILE A 53 9.09 -8.40 -6.16
C ILE A 53 7.71 -7.87 -6.56
N THR A 54 7.55 -6.55 -6.54
CA THR A 54 6.28 -5.86 -6.83
C THR A 54 6.52 -4.59 -7.62
N GLY A 55 5.44 -3.97 -8.12
CA GLY A 55 5.54 -2.82 -9.00
C GLY A 55 6.04 -3.19 -10.40
N GLN A 56 6.22 -2.18 -11.24
CA GLN A 56 6.60 -2.33 -12.64
C GLN A 56 7.75 -1.39 -12.99
N SER A 57 8.51 -1.75 -14.03
CA SER A 57 9.62 -0.95 -14.53
C SER A 57 9.21 0.21 -15.42
N SER A 58 8.37 -0.05 -16.42
CA SER A 58 7.88 0.97 -17.35
C SER A 58 6.47 0.62 -17.85
N PRO A 59 5.48 1.53 -17.72
CA PRO A 59 5.58 2.74 -16.90
C PRO A 59 5.67 2.39 -15.40
N SER A 60 6.49 3.17 -14.70
CA SER A 60 6.61 3.09 -13.24
C SER A 60 5.70 4.12 -12.59
N VAL A 61 5.15 3.79 -11.43
CA VAL A 61 4.46 4.78 -10.60
C VAL A 61 5.46 5.82 -10.09
N ARG A 62 5.06 7.09 -10.11
CA ARG A 62 5.84 8.22 -9.60
C ARG A 62 4.93 9.25 -8.94
N ASN A 63 5.54 10.20 -8.24
CA ASN A 63 4.89 11.38 -7.67
C ASN A 63 3.61 11.06 -6.87
N PHE A 64 3.70 10.11 -5.95
CA PHE A 64 2.60 9.88 -5.02
C PHE A 64 2.30 11.14 -4.21
N ARG A 65 1.03 11.54 -4.17
CA ARG A 65 0.55 12.75 -3.48
C ARG A 65 -0.69 12.41 -2.68
N PHE A 66 -0.67 12.68 -1.38
CA PHE A 66 -1.87 12.65 -0.55
C PHE A 66 -2.76 13.82 -0.96
N THR A 67 -3.95 13.52 -1.46
CA THR A 67 -4.93 14.53 -1.90
C THR A 67 -6.11 14.67 -0.94
N LYS A 68 -6.32 13.67 -0.06
CA LYS A 68 -7.31 13.72 1.00
C LYS A 68 -6.88 12.86 2.18
N GLU A 69 -7.11 13.35 3.39
CA GLU A 69 -6.95 12.61 4.63
C GLU A 69 -8.25 12.75 5.44
N GLU A 70 -8.88 11.63 5.81
CA GLU A 70 -10.17 11.60 6.50
C GLU A 70 -10.09 10.72 7.74
N LYS A 71 -10.44 11.27 8.91
CA LYS A 71 -10.65 10.49 10.13
C LYS A 71 -12.02 9.82 10.07
N LEU A 72 -12.04 8.49 9.97
CA LEU A 72 -13.28 7.71 9.99
C LEU A 72 -13.69 7.37 11.43
N SER A 73 -12.70 7.16 12.32
CA SER A 73 -12.87 7.01 13.77
C SER A 73 -11.52 7.24 14.49
N GLU A 74 -11.47 7.10 15.80
CA GLU A 74 -10.20 7.14 16.57
C GLU A 74 -9.20 6.05 16.15
N SER A 75 -9.68 4.94 15.62
CA SER A 75 -8.86 3.78 15.23
C SER A 75 -8.83 3.56 13.72
N LYS A 76 -9.31 4.51 12.91
CA LYS A 76 -9.46 4.32 11.46
C LYS A 76 -9.32 5.61 10.68
N MET A 77 -8.41 5.60 9.70
CA MET A 77 -8.16 6.72 8.78
C MET A 77 -8.33 6.25 7.34
N ARG A 78 -8.76 7.16 6.47
CA ARG A 78 -8.75 6.99 5.02
C ARG A 78 -7.83 8.02 4.38
N TYR A 79 -6.98 7.53 3.49
CA TYR A 79 -6.10 8.34 2.66
C TYR A 79 -6.50 8.17 1.20
N THR A 80 -6.63 9.29 0.50
CA THR A 80 -6.70 9.32 -0.95
C THR A 80 -5.35 9.75 -1.49
N VAL A 81 -4.75 8.91 -2.33
CA VAL A 81 -3.43 9.15 -2.89
C VAL A 81 -3.52 9.12 -4.41
N ASN A 82 -3.05 10.18 -5.05
CA ASN A 82 -2.88 10.23 -6.51
C ASN A 82 -1.43 9.91 -6.87
N TYR A 83 -1.21 9.36 -8.06
CA TYR A 83 0.12 9.05 -8.61
C TYR A 83 0.12 9.25 -10.12
N ASP A 84 1.32 9.36 -10.68
CA ASP A 84 1.57 9.43 -12.11
C ASP A 84 2.19 8.11 -12.58
N LEU A 85 2.00 7.78 -13.85
CA LEU A 85 2.62 6.64 -14.54
C LEU A 85 3.57 7.18 -15.60
N TRP A 86 4.86 6.88 -15.44
CA TRP A 86 5.89 7.49 -16.27
C TRP A 86 6.94 6.49 -16.74
N ALA A 87 7.34 6.62 -18.00
CA ALA A 87 8.52 5.99 -18.58
C ALA A 87 9.33 7.01 -19.37
N SER A 88 10.59 6.70 -19.70
CA SER A 88 11.47 7.61 -20.46
C SER A 88 10.92 8.00 -21.84
N TYR A 89 10.00 7.21 -22.38
CA TYR A 89 9.39 7.41 -23.69
C TYR A 89 7.95 7.95 -23.64
N GLY A 90 7.43 8.29 -22.45
CA GLY A 90 6.09 8.88 -22.35
C GLY A 90 5.53 9.01 -20.95
N ASP A 91 4.54 9.90 -20.85
CA ASP A 91 3.61 10.01 -19.73
C ASP A 91 2.36 9.17 -20.05
N PHE A 92 1.95 8.33 -19.10
CA PHE A 92 0.83 7.39 -19.23
C PHE A 92 -0.38 7.83 -18.38
N GLY A 93 -0.38 9.09 -17.97
CA GLY A 93 -1.36 9.68 -17.06
C GLY A 93 -1.09 9.25 -15.63
N GLY A 94 -2.15 8.92 -14.91
CA GLY A 94 -2.03 8.59 -13.50
C GLY A 94 -3.27 7.89 -13.00
N GLY A 95 -3.34 7.74 -11.69
CA GLY A 95 -4.49 7.14 -11.05
C GLY A 95 -4.65 7.59 -9.61
N GLN A 96 -5.58 6.94 -8.95
CA GLN A 96 -5.91 7.19 -7.56
C GLN A 96 -6.04 5.88 -6.80
N LYS A 97 -5.53 5.87 -5.57
CA LYS A 97 -5.74 4.80 -4.59
C LYS A 97 -6.46 5.38 -3.38
N ILE A 98 -7.45 4.62 -2.91
CA ILE A 98 -8.09 4.83 -1.61
C ILE A 98 -7.52 3.79 -0.66
N ILE A 99 -6.84 4.25 0.38
CA ILE A 99 -6.15 3.41 1.34
C ILE A 99 -6.78 3.63 2.71
N ILE A 100 -7.20 2.54 3.35
CA ILE A 100 -7.74 2.56 4.70
C ILE A 100 -6.69 1.96 5.62
N VAL A 101 -6.39 2.67 6.70
CA VAL A 101 -5.53 2.17 7.78
C VAL A 101 -6.33 2.08 9.07
N GLU A 102 -5.98 1.07 9.87
CA GLU A 102 -6.61 0.76 11.14
C GLU A 102 -5.56 0.63 12.24
N LYS A 103 -5.92 1.10 13.43
CA LYS A 103 -5.10 0.96 14.64
C LYS A 103 -5.23 -0.48 15.12
N ASN A 104 -4.10 -1.07 15.50
CA ASN A 104 -4.08 -2.32 16.22
C ASN A 104 -4.86 -2.20 17.54
N LEU A 105 -5.69 -3.21 17.82
CA LEU A 105 -6.51 -3.27 19.02
C LEU A 105 -5.93 -4.20 20.09
N GLU A 106 -4.76 -4.84 19.84
CA GLU A 106 -4.11 -5.61 20.90
C GLU A 106 -3.65 -4.68 22.04
N PRO A 107 -3.89 -5.06 23.31
CA PRO A 107 -3.41 -4.31 24.45
C PRO A 107 -1.89 -4.07 24.38
N PHE A 108 -1.46 -2.86 24.76
CA PHE A 108 -0.05 -2.47 24.89
C PHE A 108 0.78 -2.44 23.60
N LYS A 109 0.15 -2.56 22.41
CA LYS A 109 0.82 -2.42 21.12
C LYS A 109 0.07 -1.46 20.22
N GLU A 110 0.44 -0.18 20.28
CA GLU A 110 -0.08 0.82 19.37
C GLU A 110 0.70 0.81 18.06
N TYR A 111 0.10 0.27 17.01
CA TYR A 111 0.62 0.43 15.65
C TYR A 111 -0.51 0.48 14.64
N TRP A 112 -0.24 1.04 13.47
CA TRP A 112 -1.18 1.13 12.36
C TRP A 112 -0.82 0.16 11.24
N PHE A 113 -1.83 -0.33 10.54
CA PHE A 113 -1.68 -1.16 9.36
C PHE A 113 -2.72 -0.80 8.31
N ILE A 114 -2.42 -1.12 7.06
CA ILE A 114 -3.34 -1.00 5.93
C ILE A 114 -4.33 -2.16 5.97
N SER A 115 -5.62 -1.85 6.08
CA SER A 115 -6.71 -2.83 6.05
C SER A 115 -7.39 -2.94 4.68
N SER A 116 -7.25 -1.91 3.83
CA SER A 116 -7.77 -1.92 2.46
C SER A 116 -6.96 -1.02 1.54
N ILE A 117 -6.77 -1.46 0.30
CA ILE A 117 -6.27 -0.64 -0.80
C ILE A 117 -7.21 -0.88 -1.99
N THR A 118 -7.81 0.19 -2.48
CA THR A 118 -8.74 0.14 -3.61
C THR A 118 -8.27 1.09 -4.69
N THR A 119 -8.29 0.64 -5.93
CA THR A 119 -7.94 1.46 -7.09
C THR A 119 -8.84 1.12 -8.28
N LYS A 120 -8.92 2.00 -9.26
CA LYS A 120 -9.61 1.74 -10.53
C LYS A 120 -8.63 1.10 -11.50
N TYR A 121 -9.12 0.19 -12.34
CA TYR A 121 -8.32 -0.43 -13.37
C TYR A 121 -7.73 0.64 -14.29
N ASN A 122 -6.44 0.49 -14.55
CA ASN A 122 -5.66 1.27 -15.49
C ASN A 122 -4.77 0.26 -16.24
N GLN A 123 -4.94 0.19 -17.55
CA GLN A 123 -4.23 -0.75 -18.41
C GLN A 123 -2.70 -0.58 -18.39
N TRP A 124 -2.21 0.58 -17.94
CA TRP A 124 -0.80 0.90 -17.88
C TRP A 124 -0.16 0.58 -16.53
N GLU A 125 -0.95 0.19 -15.53
CA GLU A 125 -0.47 0.01 -14.17
C GLU A 125 -0.33 -1.47 -13.78
N ALA A 126 0.79 -1.80 -13.13
CA ALA A 126 0.88 -3.01 -12.32
C ALA A 126 0.34 -2.76 -10.91
N PHE A 127 -0.63 -3.59 -10.52
CA PHE A 127 -1.22 -3.55 -9.18
C PHE A 127 -0.44 -4.43 -8.21
N THR A 128 -0.28 -3.96 -6.98
CA THR A 128 0.35 -4.77 -5.94
C THR A 128 -0.62 -5.88 -5.45
N PRO A 129 -0.10 -7.00 -4.92
CA PRO A 129 -0.92 -8.16 -4.59
C PRO A 129 -2.10 -7.94 -3.64
N ALA A 130 -2.03 -6.91 -2.79
CA ALA A 130 -3.03 -6.60 -1.77
C ALA A 130 -4.13 -5.63 -2.24
N GLU A 131 -4.08 -5.19 -3.50
CA GLU A 131 -5.04 -4.22 -4.03
C GLU A 131 -6.32 -4.87 -4.53
N THR A 132 -7.43 -4.21 -4.25
CA THR A 132 -8.71 -4.46 -4.91
C THR A 132 -8.82 -3.54 -6.11
N VAL A 133 -8.83 -4.12 -7.32
CA VAL A 133 -8.91 -3.38 -8.58
C VAL A 133 -10.36 -3.39 -9.08
N LEU A 134 -10.97 -2.21 -9.13
CA LEU A 134 -12.33 -2.02 -9.65
C LEU A 134 -12.27 -1.91 -11.17
N LYS A 135 -13.13 -2.66 -11.87
CA LYS A 135 -13.29 -2.56 -13.34
C LYS A 135 -14.07 -1.32 -13.74
#